data_AF-A0A957HCN4-F1
#
_entry.id   AF-A0A957HCN4-F1
#
_cell.length_a   1.000
_cell.length_b   1.000
_cell.length_c   1.000
_cell.angle_alpha   90.00
_cell.angle_beta   90.00
_cell.angle_gamma   90.00
#
_symmetry.space_group_name_H-M   'P 1'
#
loop_
_entity.id
_entity.type
_entity.pdbx_description
1 polymer ?
#
loop_
_entity_poly.entity_id
_entity_poly.type
_entity_poly.pdbx_seq_one_letter_code
_entity_poly.pdbx_strand_id
1 'polypeptide(L)'
;CPMHIVRCISCDGYGWLEDEFTGETEDCDWCGGIGYVYRLQDGTDQKIPQSELQDAMISRELERLEKDRMQEMGYQGSAKKPWEQDIRRGTQGGINPYEDDNN
;
A
#
# COMPACT_ATOMS: atom_id res chain seq x y z
N CYS A 1 4.82 25.95 -8.79
CA CYS A 1 4.59 24.91 -9.81
C CYS A 1 3.91 23.73 -9.13
N PRO A 2 2.89 23.09 -9.73
CA PRO A 2 2.28 21.91 -9.12
C PRO A 2 3.30 20.77 -9.20
N MET A 3 3.69 20.27 -8.04
CA MET A 3 4.46 19.04 -7.86
C MET A 3 3.45 17.95 -7.54
N HIS A 4 3.60 16.77 -8.14
CA HIS A 4 2.70 15.64 -7.91
C HIS A 4 3.46 14.51 -7.23
N ILE A 5 2.82 13.82 -6.29
CA ILE A 5 3.40 12.62 -5.67
C ILE A 5 3.08 11.43 -6.57
N VAL A 6 4.10 10.68 -6.96
CA VAL A 6 3.99 9.49 -7.81
C VAL A 6 4.73 8.31 -7.19
N ARG A 7 4.39 7.08 -7.61
CA ARG A 7 5.12 5.87 -7.18
C ARG A 7 6.57 5.96 -7.62
N CYS A 8 7.46 5.58 -6.71
CA CYS A 8 8.88 5.47 -6.97
C CYS A 8 9.12 4.38 -8.03
N ILE A 9 9.70 4.74 -9.17
CA ILE A 9 9.99 3.80 -10.25
C ILE A 9 11.09 2.80 -9.87
N SER A 10 11.98 3.15 -8.94
CA SER A 10 13.09 2.30 -8.52
C SER A 10 12.65 1.09 -7.71
N CYS A 11 11.62 1.24 -6.87
CA CYS A 11 11.11 0.18 -5.99
C CYS A 11 9.63 -0.13 -6.21
N ASP A 12 9.05 0.30 -7.33
CA ASP A 12 7.64 0.12 -7.71
C ASP A 12 6.63 0.42 -6.58
N GLY A 13 6.92 1.45 -5.78
CA GLY A 13 6.04 1.83 -4.67
C GLY A 13 6.18 1.02 -3.38
N TYR A 14 7.04 0.00 -3.33
CA TYR A 14 7.21 -0.80 -2.11
C TYR A 14 7.99 -0.06 -1.02
N GLY A 15 8.98 0.76 -1.41
CA GLY A 15 9.83 1.49 -0.46
C GLY A 15 11.08 0.72 -0.07
N TRP A 16 11.17 -0.58 -0.32
CA TRP A 16 12.37 -1.39 -0.14
C TRP A 16 12.75 -2.10 -1.45
N LEU A 17 13.96 -2.63 -1.47
CA LEU A 17 14.47 -3.55 -2.49
C LEU A 17 14.88 -4.85 -1.80
N GLU A 18 14.73 -5.96 -2.51
CA GLU A 18 15.19 -7.28 -2.06
C GLU A 18 16.33 -7.73 -2.98
N ASP A 19 17.47 -8.10 -2.40
CA ASP A 19 18.56 -8.70 -3.16
C ASP A 19 18.19 -10.13 -3.56
N GLU A 20 18.16 -10.39 -4.86
CA GLU A 20 17.72 -11.68 -5.40
C GLU A 20 18.65 -12.85 -5.07
N PHE A 21 19.89 -12.60 -4.65
CA PHE A 21 20.89 -13.63 -4.35
C PHE A 21 20.99 -13.93 -2.85
N THR A 22 20.92 -12.92 -2.00
CA THR A 22 21.05 -13.04 -0.54
C THR A 22 19.71 -13.08 0.17
N GLY A 23 18.65 -12.56 -0.44
CA GLY A 23 17.34 -12.36 0.18
C GLY A 23 17.32 -11.22 1.21
N GLU A 24 18.36 -10.39 1.25
CA GLU A 24 18.41 -9.24 2.16
C GLU A 24 17.48 -8.14 1.67
N THR A 25 16.79 -7.48 2.62
CA THR A 25 15.91 -6.34 2.34
C THR A 25 16.56 -5.05 2.81
N GLU A 26 16.61 -4.05 1.93
CA GLU A 26 17.10 -2.72 2.25
C GLU A 26 16.10 -1.64 1.82
N ASP A 27 16.11 -0.49 2.50
CA ASP A 27 15.31 0.65 2.11
C ASP A 27 15.75 1.15 0.73
N CYS A 28 14.79 1.48 -0.12
CA CYS A 28 15.09 2.06 -1.41
C CYS A 28 15.66 3.47 -1.21
N ASP A 29 16.96 3.65 -1.47
CA ASP A 29 17.66 4.92 -1.31
C ASP A 29 17.02 6.07 -2.10
N TRP A 30 16.48 5.77 -3.29
CA TRP A 30 15.91 6.76 -4.19
C TRP A 30 14.72 7.52 -3.57
N CYS A 31 13.78 6.78 -2.96
CA CYS A 31 12.65 7.39 -2.24
C CYS A 31 12.92 7.52 -0.74
N GLY A 32 14.00 6.92 -0.22
CA GLY A 32 14.31 6.87 1.21
C GLY A 32 13.35 6.02 2.01
N GLY A 33 12.94 4.86 1.49
CA GLY A 33 12.06 3.93 2.23
C GLY A 33 10.56 4.15 2.05
N ILE A 34 10.12 5.22 1.38
CA ILE A 34 8.72 5.67 1.43
C ILE A 34 7.85 5.08 0.32
N GLY A 35 8.47 4.65 -0.79
CA GLY A 35 7.75 4.17 -1.98
C GLY A 35 7.24 5.27 -2.91
N TYR A 36 7.35 6.56 -2.54
CA TYR A 36 6.84 7.67 -3.35
C TYR A 36 7.88 8.78 -3.52
N VAL A 37 7.78 9.52 -4.63
CA VAL A 37 8.66 10.64 -5.01
C VAL A 37 7.84 11.80 -5.55
N TYR A 38 8.38 13.02 -5.54
CA TYR A 38 7.82 14.13 -6.28
C TYR A 38 8.17 14.02 -7.76
N ARG A 39 7.19 14.21 -8.63
CA ARG A 39 7.41 14.49 -10.05
C ARG A 39 7.28 15.97 -10.31
N LEU A 40 8.37 16.56 -10.80
CA LEU A 40 8.43 17.95 -11.23
C LEU A 40 7.80 18.13 -12.63
N GLN A 41 7.59 19.39 -13.03
CA GLN A 41 6.96 19.71 -14.31
C GLN A 41 7.76 19.28 -15.54
N ASP A 42 9.08 19.18 -15.41
CA ASP A 42 9.99 18.69 -16.45
C ASP A 42 10.02 17.15 -16.53
N GLY A 43 9.24 16.47 -15.68
CA GLY A 43 9.22 15.01 -15.57
C GLY A 43 10.31 14.44 -14.68
N THR A 44 11.16 15.28 -14.08
CA THR A 44 12.21 14.83 -13.16
C THR A 44 11.59 14.35 -11.85
N ASP A 45 11.99 13.15 -11.42
CA ASP A 45 11.60 12.59 -10.12
C ASP A 45 12.60 12.99 -9.04
N GLN A 46 12.11 13.44 -7.89
CA GLN A 46 12.92 13.85 -6.74
C GLN A 46 12.39 13.26 -5.44
N LYS A 47 13.31 12.92 -4.55
CA LYS A 47 12.98 12.45 -3.20
C LYS A 47 12.18 13.52 -2.45
N ILE A 48 11.11 13.09 -1.78
CA ILE A 48 10.32 13.96 -0.90
C ILE A 48 11.20 14.34 0.30
N PRO A 49 11.44 15.64 0.59
CA PRO A 49 12.27 16.04 1.71
C PRO A 49 11.69 15.59 3.05
N GLN A 50 12.55 15.17 3.98
CA GLN A 50 12.13 14.70 5.31
C GLN A 50 11.30 15.74 6.08
N SER A 51 11.56 17.03 5.86
CA SER A 51 10.79 18.12 6.47
C SER A 51 9.34 18.16 5.99
N GLU A 52 9.08 17.78 4.74
CA GLU A 52 7.73 17.77 4.16
C GLU A 52 6.92 16.53 4.57
N LEU A 53 7.57 15.43 4.94
CA LEU A 53 6.88 14.25 5.48
C LEU A 53 6.16 14.55 6.80
N GLN A 54 6.63 15.54 7.54
CA GLN A 54 5.98 16.01 8.77
C GLN A 54 4.79 16.93 8.49
N ASP A 55 4.57 17.34 7.23
CA ASP A 55 3.40 18.10 6.83
C ASP A 55 2.17 17.17 6.76
N ALA A 56 1.11 17.54 7.49
CA ALA A 56 -0.12 16.79 7.56
C ALA A 56 -0.84 16.65 6.19
N MET A 57 -0.63 17.56 5.25
CA MET A 57 -1.14 17.45 3.88
C MET A 57 -0.43 16.33 3.11
N ILE A 58 0.90 16.31 3.17
CA ILE A 58 1.72 15.31 2.48
C ILE A 58 1.47 13.93 3.06
N SER A 59 1.46 13.81 4.39
CA SER A 59 1.13 12.56 5.07
C SER A 59 -0.23 12.00 4.65
N ARG A 60 -1.28 12.85 4.58
CA ARG A 60 -2.62 12.42 4.14
C ARG A 60 -2.64 11.96 2.68
N GLU A 61 -1.91 12.64 1.81
CA GLU A 61 -1.85 12.26 0.40
C GLU A 61 -1.12 10.92 0.21
N LEU A 62 -0.01 10.69 0.93
CA LEU A 62 0.69 9.41 0.93
C LEU A 62 -0.19 8.26 1.43
N GLU A 63 -0.94 8.47 2.52
CA GLU A 63 -1.88 7.47 3.04
C GLU A 63 -2.99 7.15 2.03
N ARG A 64 -3.52 8.17 1.34
CA ARG A 64 -4.51 8.00 0.28
C ARG A 64 -3.95 7.16 -0.87
N LEU A 65 -2.75 7.49 -1.35
CA LEU A 65 -2.09 6.77 -2.44
C LEU A 65 -1.81 5.31 -2.08
N GLU A 66 -1.40 5.01 -0.84
CA GLU A 66 -1.16 3.63 -0.43
C GLU A 66 -2.45 2.84 -0.31
N LYS A 67 -3.54 3.46 0.16
CA LYS A 67 -4.85 2.83 0.17
C LYS A 67 -5.31 2.47 -1.25
N ASP A 68 -5.12 3.38 -2.21
CA ASP A 68 -5.43 3.13 -3.61
C ASP A 68 -4.57 1.98 -4.16
N ARG A 69 -3.27 1.95 -3.85
CA ARG A 69 -2.36 0.87 -4.26
C ARG A 69 -2.79 -0.49 -3.70
N MET A 70 -3.11 -0.56 -2.42
CA MET A 70 -3.61 -1.79 -1.80
C MET A 70 -4.87 -2.28 -2.52
N GLN A 71 -5.80 -1.38 -2.86
CA GLN A 71 -7.01 -1.73 -3.61
C GLN A 71 -6.71 -2.28 -5.01
N GLU A 72 -5.75 -1.69 -5.73
CA GLU A 72 -5.29 -2.21 -7.03
C GLU A 72 -4.71 -3.62 -6.91
N MET A 73 -4.03 -3.92 -5.80
CA MET A 73 -3.52 -5.27 -5.49
C MET A 73 -4.62 -6.25 -5.05
N GLY A 74 -5.88 -5.81 -5.01
CA GLY A 74 -7.03 -6.62 -4.62
C GLY A 74 -7.36 -6.59 -3.13
N TYR A 75 -6.77 -5.68 -2.35
CA TYR A 75 -7.14 -5.49 -0.95
C TYR A 75 -8.51 -4.80 -0.84
N GLN A 76 -9.50 -5.51 -0.30
CA GLN A 76 -10.87 -5.01 -0.17
C GLN A 76 -11.16 -4.30 1.17
N GLY A 77 -10.14 -4.05 2.00
CA GLY A 77 -10.31 -3.25 3.23
C GLY A 77 -11.02 -3.95 4.39
N SER A 78 -11.43 -5.20 4.24
CA SER A 78 -12.03 -5.99 5.32
C SER A 78 -11.47 -7.41 5.31
N ALA A 79 -11.10 -7.89 6.50
CA ALA A 79 -10.87 -9.32 6.67
C ALA A 79 -12.21 -10.02 6.44
N LYS A 80 -12.27 -10.88 5.42
CA LYS A 80 -13.44 -11.75 5.22
C LYS A 80 -13.72 -12.49 6.52
N LYS A 81 -14.94 -12.40 7.03
CA LYS A 81 -15.37 -13.21 8.18
C LYS A 81 -15.19 -14.70 7.83
N PRO A 82 -15.01 -15.60 8.80
CA PRO A 82 -14.73 -17.00 8.51
C PRO A 82 -15.71 -17.64 7.50
N TRP A 83 -17.01 -17.33 7.59
CA TRP A 83 -18.03 -17.82 6.67
C TRP A 83 -18.08 -17.14 5.30
N GLU A 84 -17.39 -16.01 5.11
CA GLU A 84 -17.25 -15.33 3.82
C GLU A 84 -16.03 -15.86 3.03
N GLN A 85 -15.21 -16.73 3.63
CA GLN A 85 -14.01 -17.29 3.01
C GLN A 85 -14.33 -18.59 2.27
N ASP A 86 -14.17 -18.60 0.94
CA ASP A 86 -14.52 -19.76 0.09
C ASP A 86 -13.80 -21.06 0.48
N ILE A 87 -12.54 -20.97 0.91
CA ILE A 87 -11.76 -22.12 1.38
C ILE A 87 -12.36 -22.79 2.62
N ARG A 88 -13.21 -22.08 3.37
CA ARG A 88 -13.86 -22.59 4.58
C ARG A 88 -15.25 -23.18 4.32
N ARG A 89 -15.79 -23.08 3.10
CA ARG A 89 -17.07 -23.70 2.74
C ARG A 89 -17.02 -25.20 3.03
N GLY A 90 -18.01 -25.71 3.76
CA GLY A 90 -18.08 -27.11 4.19
C GLY A 90 -17.31 -27.44 5.48
N THR A 91 -16.64 -26.46 6.10
CA THR A 91 -16.06 -26.60 7.45
C THR A 91 -16.95 -25.93 8.49
N GLN A 92 -16.78 -26.27 9.78
CA GLN A 92 -17.45 -25.56 10.87
C GLN A 92 -17.17 -24.05 10.87
N GLY A 93 -15.96 -23.65 10.42
CA GLY A 93 -15.58 -22.24 10.29
C GLY A 93 -16.21 -21.54 9.09
N GLY A 94 -16.89 -22.25 8.19
CA GLY A 94 -17.62 -21.70 7.04
C GLY A 94 -19.10 -21.43 7.32
N ILE A 95 -19.61 -21.79 8.48
CA ILE A 95 -21.02 -21.60 8.86
C ILE A 95 -21.19 -20.17 9.40
N ASN A 96 -22.17 -19.43 8.87
CA ASN A 96 -22.51 -18.10 9.38
C ASN A 96 -23.35 -18.25 10.67
N PRO A 97 -22.84 -17.86 11.85
CA PRO A 97 -23.53 -18.09 13.12
C PRO A 97 -24.76 -17.19 13.33
N TYR A 98 -25.02 -16.25 12.42
CA TYR A 98 -26.13 -15.28 12.49
C TYR A 98 -27.22 -15.52 11.43
N GLU A 99 -27.12 -16.59 10.64
CA GLU A 99 -28.09 -16.88 9.57
C GLU A 99 -29.43 -17.40 10.12
N ASP A 100 -29.46 -17.93 11.35
CA ASP A 100 -30.63 -18.58 11.97
C ASP A 100 -31.53 -17.66 12.83
N ASP A 101 -31.23 -16.37 12.99
CA ASP A 101 -32.01 -15.47 13.88
C ASP A 101 -33.23 -14.79 13.21
N ASN A 102 -33.62 -15.19 11.99
CA ASN A 102 -34.76 -14.60 11.26
C ASN A 102 -35.87 -15.62 10.91
N ASN A 103 -36.39 -16.35 11.90
CA ASN A 103 -37.65 -17.11 11.74
C ASN A 103 -38.68 -16.74 12.80
#